data_AF-A0A356NSL7-F1
#
_entry.id   AF-A0A356NSL7-F1
#
_cell.length_a   1.000
_cell.length_b   1.000
_cell.length_c   1.000
_cell.angle_alpha   90.00
_cell.angle_beta   90.00
_cell.angle_gamma   90.00
#
_symmetry.space_group_name_H-M   'P 1'
#
loop_
_entity.id
_entity.type
_entity.pdbx_description
1 polymer ?
#
loop_
_entity_poly.entity_id
_entity_poly.type
_entity_poly.pdbx_seq_one_letter_code
_entity_poly.pdbx_strand_id
1 'polypeptide(L)'
;SLGNIVFAHSVRVGGDKIDEAIIAYMRRTHNLLIGEASAERIKKNIGIARKPEKSSGIKIEVRGRDLVNGVPKEITITEAQVAEAISDPVRQIVDGVKMALEQAPPELAADIVEKGIVMTGGGALLRDIDGVLRDATGLPISIADDPLSCVALGTGRCLEELRTLRNVLIGA
;
A
#
# COMPACT_ATOMS: atom_id res chain seq x y z
N SER A 1 19.86 20.50 2.21
CA SER A 1 18.53 20.04 1.77
C SER A 1 17.51 21.15 1.95
N LEU A 2 16.67 21.40 0.95
CA LEU A 2 15.51 22.27 1.08
C LEU A 2 14.56 21.62 2.09
N GLY A 3 14.37 22.22 3.26
CA GLY A 3 13.52 21.70 4.33
C GLY A 3 12.03 21.77 4.03
N ASN A 4 11.65 21.85 2.76
CA ASN A 4 10.29 22.14 2.32
C ASN A 4 9.80 21.04 1.39
N ILE A 5 8.48 20.84 1.39
CA ILE A 5 7.81 19.99 0.41
C ILE A 5 7.90 20.69 -0.95
N VAL A 6 8.62 20.08 -1.90
CA VAL A 6 8.77 20.62 -3.26
C VAL A 6 7.55 20.26 -4.10
N PHE A 7 7.02 19.04 -3.94
CA PHE A 7 5.80 18.59 -4.58
C PHE A 7 5.07 17.61 -3.65
N ALA A 8 3.74 17.67 -3.62
CA ALA A 8 2.91 16.71 -2.91
C ALA A 8 1.68 16.37 -3.75
N HIS A 9 1.39 15.09 -3.82
CA HIS A 9 0.18 14.56 -4.44
C HIS A 9 -0.47 13.54 -3.50
N SER A 10 -1.80 13.57 -3.42
CA SER A 10 -2.57 12.66 -2.56
C SER A 10 -3.62 11.96 -3.37
N VAL A 11 -3.48 10.64 -3.47
CA VAL A 11 -4.49 9.75 -4.03
C VAL A 11 -5.31 9.17 -2.88
N ARG A 12 -6.65 9.13 -3.00
CA ARG A 12 -7.56 8.58 -1.99
C ARG A 12 -7.63 7.06 -2.04
N VAL A 13 -6.47 6.40 -2.02
CA VAL A 13 -6.32 4.94 -2.13
C VAL A 13 -5.29 4.48 -1.10
N GLY A 14 -5.67 3.49 -0.30
CA GLY A 14 -4.85 2.97 0.78
C GLY A 14 -5.42 1.65 1.31
N GLY A 15 -5.16 1.36 2.59
CA GLY A 15 -5.57 0.11 3.24
C GLY A 15 -7.05 -0.20 3.09
N ASP A 16 -7.92 0.79 3.29
CA ASP A 16 -9.38 0.61 3.22
C ASP A 16 -9.85 0.22 1.82
N LYS A 17 -9.27 0.83 0.77
CA LYS A 17 -9.59 0.47 -0.62
C LYS A 17 -9.14 -0.94 -0.99
N ILE A 18 -8.06 -1.42 -0.38
CA ILE A 18 -7.62 -2.80 -0.54
C ILE A 18 -8.63 -3.75 0.13
N ASP A 19 -9.14 -3.42 1.33
CA ASP A 19 -10.15 -4.23 2.01
C ASP A 19 -11.47 -4.26 1.24
N GLU A 20 -11.94 -3.10 0.77
CA GLU A 20 -13.12 -2.99 -0.09
C GLU A 20 -12.98 -3.88 -1.34
N ALA A 21 -11.79 -3.90 -1.96
CA ALA A 21 -11.52 -4.70 -3.13
C ALA A 21 -11.59 -6.22 -2.83
N ILE A 22 -11.03 -6.65 -1.69
CA ILE A 22 -11.12 -8.03 -1.21
C ILE A 22 -12.59 -8.42 -0.95
N ILE A 23 -13.37 -7.58 -0.26
CA ILE A 23 -14.80 -7.82 0.01
C ILE A 23 -15.56 -7.97 -1.31
N ALA A 24 -15.33 -7.05 -2.25
CA ALA A 24 -15.98 -7.06 -3.55
C ALA A 24 -15.61 -8.29 -4.38
N TYR A 25 -14.35 -8.76 -4.31
CA TYR A 25 -13.92 -9.99 -4.96
C TYR A 25 -14.62 -11.22 -4.37
N MET A 26 -14.65 -11.34 -3.03
CA MET A 26 -15.31 -12.46 -2.35
C MET A 26 -16.80 -12.56 -2.68
N ARG A 27 -17.47 -11.40 -2.73
CA ARG A 27 -18.88 -11.30 -3.13
C ARG A 27 -19.11 -11.75 -4.56
N ARG A 28 -18.28 -11.30 -5.52
CA ARG A 28 -18.47 -11.54 -6.96
C ARG A 28 -18.04 -12.94 -7.41
N THR A 29 -16.91 -13.42 -6.90
CA THR A 29 -16.28 -14.67 -7.37
C THR A 29 -16.75 -15.89 -6.57
N HIS A 30 -17.03 -15.72 -5.27
CA HIS A 30 -17.36 -16.83 -4.38
C HIS A 30 -18.78 -16.81 -3.82
N ASN A 31 -19.58 -15.80 -4.17
CA ASN A 31 -20.89 -15.54 -3.55
C ASN A 31 -20.80 -15.52 -2.01
N LEU A 32 -19.68 -15.06 -1.45
CA LEU A 32 -19.44 -15.04 -0.01
C LEU A 32 -19.39 -13.59 0.48
N LEU A 33 -20.27 -13.26 1.42
CA LEU A 33 -20.24 -11.99 2.12
C LEU A 33 -19.31 -12.08 3.34
N ILE A 34 -18.33 -11.20 3.40
CA ILE A 34 -17.42 -11.01 4.53
C ILE A 34 -17.43 -9.56 4.97
N GLY A 35 -17.11 -9.31 6.24
CA GLY A 35 -16.94 -7.95 6.78
C GLY A 35 -15.50 -7.45 6.69
N GLU A 36 -15.30 -6.16 6.99
CA GLU A 36 -14.00 -5.47 6.96
C GLU A 36 -12.93 -6.18 7.79
N ALA A 37 -13.23 -6.58 9.03
CA ALA A 37 -12.26 -7.28 9.88
C ALA A 37 -11.76 -8.61 9.27
N SER A 38 -12.61 -9.32 8.52
CA SER A 38 -12.19 -10.52 7.79
C SER A 38 -11.35 -10.17 6.56
N ALA A 39 -11.69 -9.09 5.85
CA ALA A 39 -10.91 -8.60 4.71
C ALA A 39 -9.51 -8.13 5.14
N GLU A 40 -9.41 -7.36 6.21
CA GLU A 40 -8.16 -6.91 6.82
C GLU A 40 -7.28 -8.11 7.24
N ARG A 41 -7.89 -9.16 7.81
CA ARG A 41 -7.17 -10.39 8.16
C ARG A 41 -6.63 -11.11 6.92
N ILE A 42 -7.40 -11.17 5.83
CA ILE A 42 -6.94 -11.73 4.56
C ILE A 42 -5.78 -10.91 4.02
N LYS A 43 -5.91 -9.57 4.00
CA LYS A 43 -4.88 -8.62 3.54
C LYS A 43 -3.57 -8.82 4.30
N LYS A 44 -3.62 -8.91 5.63
CA LYS A 44 -2.42 -9.09 6.46
C LYS A 44 -1.76 -10.46 6.31
N ASN A 45 -2.56 -11.53 6.18
CA ASN A 45 -2.01 -12.89 6.14
C ASN A 45 -1.48 -13.30 4.77
N ILE A 46 -2.21 -12.98 3.70
CA ILE A 46 -1.91 -13.43 2.34
C ILE A 46 -2.06 -12.32 1.28
N GLY A 47 -2.15 -11.05 1.69
CA GLY A 47 -2.12 -9.92 0.76
C GLY A 47 -0.74 -9.79 0.12
N ILE A 48 -0.72 -9.78 -1.21
CA ILE A 48 0.49 -9.63 -2.02
C ILE A 48 0.16 -8.76 -3.24
N ALA A 49 1.01 -7.79 -3.53
CA ALA A 49 0.81 -6.82 -4.61
C ALA A 49 1.02 -7.42 -6.01
N ARG A 50 1.77 -8.53 -6.10
CA ARG A 50 2.07 -9.25 -7.34
C ARG A 50 1.54 -10.67 -7.28
N LYS A 51 1.00 -11.15 -8.41
CA LYS A 51 0.61 -12.55 -8.57
C LYS A 51 1.86 -13.46 -8.50
N PRO A 52 1.87 -14.53 -7.69
CA PRO A 52 2.97 -15.49 -7.68
C PRO A 52 3.13 -16.18 -9.05
N GLU A 53 4.37 -16.34 -9.52
CA GLU A 53 4.65 -16.85 -10.88
C GLU A 53 4.46 -18.36 -11.04
N LYS A 54 4.75 -19.15 -9.99
CA LYS A 54 4.90 -20.62 -10.09
C LYS A 54 3.89 -21.42 -9.27
N SER A 55 2.99 -20.76 -8.53
CA SER A 55 1.98 -21.43 -7.71
C SER A 55 0.78 -20.52 -7.43
N SER A 56 -0.29 -21.07 -6.83
CA SER A 56 -1.37 -20.24 -6.28
C SER A 56 -0.95 -19.45 -5.02
N GLY A 57 0.28 -19.67 -4.54
CA GLY A 57 0.79 -19.14 -3.28
C GLY A 57 0.14 -19.76 -2.04
N ILE A 58 0.30 -19.08 -0.91
CA ILE A 58 -0.26 -19.46 0.40
C ILE A 58 -1.80 -19.50 0.32
N LYS A 59 -2.41 -20.38 1.11
CA LYS A 59 -3.86 -20.53 1.19
C LYS A 59 -4.32 -20.35 2.63
N ILE A 60 -5.50 -19.75 2.81
CA ILE A 60 -6.16 -19.65 4.12
C ILE A 60 -7.65 -19.95 3.98
N GLU A 61 -8.26 -20.34 5.09
CA GLU A 61 -9.71 -20.51 5.19
C GLU A 61 -10.38 -19.21 5.63
N VAL A 62 -11.49 -18.89 4.98
CA VAL A 62 -12.29 -17.70 5.25
C VAL A 62 -13.73 -18.10 5.45
N ARG A 63 -14.29 -17.69 6.58
CA ARG A 63 -15.71 -17.83 6.91
C ARG A 63 -16.47 -16.57 6.55
N GLY A 64 -17.67 -16.76 6.00
CA GLY A 64 -18.59 -15.70 5.68
C GLY A 64 -20.02 -16.21 5.55
N ARG A 65 -20.91 -15.36 5.06
CA ARG A 65 -22.30 -15.72 4.75
C ARG A 65 -22.43 -16.04 3.27
N ASP A 66 -22.88 -17.24 2.95
CA ASP A 66 -23.24 -17.62 1.58
C ASP A 66 -24.41 -16.75 1.12
N LEU A 67 -24.25 -16.03 0.02
CA LEU A 67 -25.27 -15.16 -0.55
C LEU A 67 -26.36 -15.92 -1.31
N VAL A 68 -26.09 -17.18 -1.68
CA VAL A 68 -27.06 -18.03 -2.37
C VAL A 68 -28.03 -18.64 -1.36
N ASN A 69 -27.49 -19.26 -0.31
CA ASN A 69 -28.28 -20.02 0.67
C ASN A 69 -28.54 -19.23 1.98
N GLY A 70 -27.87 -18.12 2.19
CA GLY A 70 -28.02 -17.27 3.38
C GLY A 70 -27.34 -17.80 4.65
N VAL A 71 -26.66 -18.95 4.60
CA VAL A 71 -26.06 -19.65 5.74
C VAL A 71 -24.55 -19.43 5.87
N PRO A 72 -23.93 -19.68 7.05
CA PRO A 72 -22.49 -19.65 7.19
C PRO A 72 -21.80 -20.66 6.26
N LYS A 73 -20.75 -20.21 5.57
CA LYS A 73 -19.94 -21.02 4.66
C LYS A 73 -18.46 -20.69 4.84
N GLU A 74 -17.63 -21.72 4.73
CA GLU A 74 -16.18 -21.62 4.74
C GLU A 74 -15.64 -21.92 3.34
N ILE A 75 -14.69 -21.11 2.87
CA ILE A 75 -14.00 -21.34 1.61
C ILE A 75 -12.49 -21.16 1.80
N THR A 76 -11.72 -21.82 0.96
CA THR A 76 -10.28 -21.58 0.85
C THR A 76 -10.01 -20.49 -0.19
N ILE A 77 -9.23 -19.48 0.17
CA ILE A 77 -8.71 -18.45 -0.73
C ILE A 77 -7.19 -18.54 -0.82
N THR A 78 -6.65 -18.17 -1.98
CA THR A 78 -5.21 -18.23 -2.29
C THR A 78 -4.61 -16.83 -2.49
N GLU A 79 -3.30 -16.68 -2.26
CA GLU A 79 -2.55 -15.44 -2.55
C GLU A 79 -2.78 -14.94 -3.97
N ALA A 80 -2.81 -15.84 -4.97
CA ALA A 80 -3.03 -15.46 -6.36
C ALA A 80 -4.40 -14.79 -6.58
N GLN A 81 -5.43 -15.22 -5.86
CA GLN A 81 -6.76 -14.61 -5.92
C GLN A 81 -6.81 -13.28 -5.17
N VAL A 82 -6.07 -13.14 -4.06
CA VAL A 82 -5.97 -11.87 -3.36
C VAL A 82 -5.20 -10.85 -4.20
N ALA A 83 -4.11 -11.24 -4.86
CA ALA A 83 -3.38 -10.40 -5.80
C ALA A 83 -4.28 -9.88 -6.94
N GLU A 84 -5.13 -10.75 -7.49
CA GLU A 84 -6.13 -10.38 -8.47
C GLU A 84 -7.14 -9.39 -7.89
N ALA A 85 -7.67 -9.67 -6.70
CA ALA A 85 -8.66 -8.84 -6.02
C ALA A 85 -8.17 -7.40 -5.79
N ILE A 86 -6.88 -7.24 -5.46
CA ILE A 86 -6.30 -5.94 -5.08
C ILE A 86 -5.53 -5.26 -6.22
N SER A 87 -5.56 -5.83 -7.42
CA SER A 87 -4.79 -5.33 -8.58
C SER A 87 -5.14 -3.87 -8.94
N ASP A 88 -6.41 -3.49 -8.90
CA ASP A 88 -6.86 -2.13 -9.17
C ASP A 88 -6.35 -1.08 -8.16
N PRO A 89 -6.55 -1.24 -6.82
CA PRO A 89 -6.02 -0.28 -5.86
C PRO A 89 -4.48 -0.23 -5.88
N VAL A 90 -3.79 -1.35 -6.11
CA VAL A 90 -2.32 -1.37 -6.29
C VAL A 90 -1.92 -0.55 -7.52
N ARG A 91 -2.61 -0.72 -8.66
CA ARG A 91 -2.36 0.07 -9.86
C ARG A 91 -2.56 1.57 -9.62
N GLN A 92 -3.61 1.96 -8.88
CA GLN A 92 -3.84 3.36 -8.54
C GLN A 92 -2.72 3.96 -7.66
N ILE A 93 -2.12 3.16 -6.76
CA ILE A 93 -0.94 3.58 -5.99
C ILE A 93 0.25 3.79 -6.94
N VAL A 94 0.49 2.85 -7.86
CA VAL A 94 1.56 2.97 -8.87
C VAL A 94 1.39 4.22 -9.73
N ASP A 95 0.17 4.46 -10.23
CA ASP A 95 -0.15 5.62 -11.07
C ASP A 95 0.07 6.94 -10.29
N GLY A 96 -0.29 6.97 -9.00
CA GLY A 96 -0.03 8.12 -8.12
C GLY A 96 1.47 8.42 -7.94
N VAL A 97 2.30 7.37 -7.80
CA VAL A 97 3.76 7.54 -7.70
C VAL A 97 4.34 8.03 -9.02
N LYS A 98 3.93 7.47 -10.17
CA LYS A 98 4.38 7.91 -11.49
C LYS A 98 4.05 9.38 -11.74
N MET A 99 2.82 9.79 -11.44
CA MET A 99 2.41 11.19 -11.57
C MET A 99 3.28 12.11 -10.72
N ALA A 100 3.63 11.71 -9.49
CA ALA A 100 4.51 12.52 -8.65
C ALA A 100 5.93 12.66 -9.21
N LEU A 101 6.46 11.60 -9.83
CA LEU A 101 7.76 11.62 -10.49
C LEU A 101 7.75 12.49 -11.75
N GLU A 102 6.66 12.49 -12.52
CA GLU A 102 6.51 13.34 -13.71
C GLU A 102 6.43 14.83 -13.39
N GLN A 103 5.93 15.19 -12.21
CA GLN A 103 5.85 16.58 -11.74
C GLN A 103 7.09 17.02 -10.95
N ALA A 104 8.01 16.10 -10.64
CA ALA A 104 9.21 16.42 -9.90
C ALA A 104 10.12 17.35 -10.72
N PRO A 105 10.57 18.48 -10.16
CA PRO A 105 11.47 19.37 -10.86
C PRO A 105 12.77 18.67 -11.30
N PRO A 106 13.33 18.97 -12.49
CA PRO A 106 14.51 18.31 -13.02
C PRO A 106 15.72 18.35 -12.08
N GLU A 107 15.85 19.39 -11.27
CA GLU A 107 16.93 19.55 -10.29
C GLU A 107 16.94 18.47 -9.20
N LEU A 108 15.81 17.80 -8.95
CA LEU A 108 15.71 16.70 -7.98
C LEU A 108 15.78 15.31 -8.63
N ALA A 109 15.67 15.23 -9.96
CA ALA A 109 15.59 13.95 -10.66
C ALA A 109 16.85 13.10 -10.44
N ALA A 110 18.04 13.72 -10.48
CA ALA A 110 19.31 13.01 -10.25
C ALA A 110 19.37 12.40 -8.83
N ASP A 111 18.94 13.17 -7.82
CA ASP A 111 18.89 12.71 -6.43
C ASP A 111 17.90 11.55 -6.23
N ILE A 112 16.74 11.59 -6.89
CA ILE A 112 15.74 10.51 -6.84
C ILE A 112 16.26 9.24 -7.53
N VAL A 113 16.98 9.38 -8.65
CA VAL A 113 17.59 8.23 -9.34
C VAL A 113 18.66 7.55 -8.49
N GLU A 114 19.47 8.33 -7.77
CA GLU A 114 20.53 7.80 -6.91
C GLU A 114 19.98 7.21 -5.60
N LYS A 115 19.12 7.95 -4.90
CA LYS A 115 18.65 7.60 -3.54
C LYS A 115 17.39 6.76 -3.53
N GLY A 116 16.60 6.81 -4.60
CA GLY A 116 15.34 6.09 -4.73
C GLY A 116 14.17 6.69 -3.93
N ILE A 117 13.17 5.85 -3.70
CA ILE A 117 11.92 6.19 -3.01
C ILE A 117 11.86 5.42 -1.70
N VAL A 118 11.53 6.11 -0.61
CA VAL A 118 11.29 5.50 0.70
C VAL A 118 9.79 5.38 0.95
N MET A 119 9.33 4.17 1.22
CA MET A 119 7.95 3.85 1.58
C MET A 119 7.77 3.87 3.10
N THR A 120 6.66 4.45 3.56
CA THR A 120 6.26 4.49 4.97
C THR A 120 4.76 4.20 5.12
N GLY A 121 4.28 4.10 6.36
CA GLY A 121 2.88 3.80 6.69
C GLY A 121 2.55 2.32 6.59
N GLY A 122 1.39 1.94 7.14
CA GLY A 122 0.97 0.53 7.19
C GLY A 122 0.75 -0.12 5.81
N GLY A 123 0.43 0.68 4.78
CA GLY A 123 0.29 0.19 3.42
C GLY A 123 1.60 -0.32 2.80
N ALA A 124 2.75 0.15 3.28
CA ALA A 124 4.06 -0.32 2.85
C ALA A 124 4.34 -1.78 3.27
N LEU A 125 3.56 -2.32 4.22
CA LEU A 125 3.69 -3.71 4.68
C LEU A 125 2.96 -4.72 3.78
N LEU A 126 2.26 -4.26 2.74
CA LEU A 126 1.70 -5.16 1.73
C LEU A 126 2.85 -5.88 1.01
N ARG A 127 2.83 -7.21 0.99
CA ARG A 127 3.95 -7.99 0.45
C ARG A 127 4.19 -7.65 -1.02
N ASP A 128 5.47 -7.46 -1.37
CA ASP A 128 5.97 -7.17 -2.74
C ASP A 128 5.45 -5.86 -3.36
N ILE A 129 4.89 -4.94 -2.56
CA ILE A 129 4.47 -3.62 -3.08
C ILE A 129 5.65 -2.77 -3.54
N ASP A 130 6.78 -2.89 -2.85
CA ASP A 130 8.05 -2.27 -3.20
C ASP A 130 8.61 -2.83 -4.51
N GLY A 131 8.52 -4.14 -4.71
CA GLY A 131 8.86 -4.80 -5.98
C GLY A 131 7.99 -4.32 -7.14
N VAL A 132 6.68 -4.20 -6.94
CA VAL A 132 5.76 -3.67 -7.96
C VAL A 132 6.10 -2.21 -8.32
N LEU A 133 6.39 -1.38 -7.32
CA LEU A 133 6.78 0.02 -7.55
C LEU A 133 8.15 0.13 -8.23
N ARG A 134 9.10 -0.71 -7.87
CA ARG A 134 10.44 -0.78 -8.50
C ARG A 134 10.32 -1.09 -9.98
N ASP A 135 9.55 -2.12 -10.34
CA ASP A 135 9.34 -2.51 -11.73
C ASP A 135 8.61 -1.42 -12.53
N ALA A 136 7.65 -0.75 -11.89
CA ALA A 136 6.85 0.27 -12.57
C ALA A 136 7.62 1.58 -12.79
N THR A 137 8.54 1.94 -11.89
CA THR A 137 9.26 3.23 -11.91
C THR A 137 10.69 3.12 -12.42
N GLY A 138 11.31 1.93 -12.35
CA GLY A 138 12.73 1.73 -12.62
C GLY A 138 13.66 2.28 -11.52
N LEU A 139 13.11 2.71 -10.38
CA LEU A 139 13.86 3.34 -9.30
C LEU A 139 14.07 2.39 -8.12
N PRO A 140 15.15 2.56 -7.33
CA PRO A 140 15.30 1.86 -6.07
C PRO A 140 14.13 2.20 -5.13
N ILE A 141 13.48 1.19 -4.57
CA ILE A 141 12.46 1.35 -3.52
C ILE A 141 12.99 0.74 -2.22
N SER A 142 12.82 1.45 -1.11
CA SER A 142 13.11 0.95 0.24
C SER A 142 11.89 1.16 1.13
N ILE A 143 11.69 0.27 2.09
CA ILE A 143 10.67 0.40 3.14
C ILE A 143 11.39 0.88 4.40
N ALA A 144 10.86 1.89 5.07
CA ALA A 144 11.42 2.36 6.34
C ALA A 144 11.41 1.25 7.40
N ASP A 145 12.38 1.27 8.33
CA ASP A 145 12.55 0.22 9.35
C ASP A 145 11.30 0.02 10.23
N ASP A 146 10.66 1.12 10.63
CA ASP A 146 9.37 1.11 11.35
C ASP A 146 8.36 2.00 10.61
N PRO A 147 7.73 1.48 9.54
CA PRO A 147 6.89 2.29 8.67
C PRO A 147 5.60 2.73 9.37
N LEU A 148 5.13 2.00 10.38
CA LEU A 148 3.93 2.36 11.15
C LEU A 148 4.18 3.57 12.06
N SER A 149 5.39 3.68 12.61
CA SER A 149 5.73 4.75 13.56
C SER A 149 6.38 5.97 12.90
N CYS A 150 6.74 5.93 11.61
CA CYS A 150 7.44 7.02 10.93
C CYS A 150 6.85 8.41 11.19
N VAL A 151 5.51 8.55 11.11
CA VAL A 151 4.84 9.84 11.32
C VAL A 151 4.97 10.31 12.77
N ALA A 152 4.72 9.42 13.73
CA ALA A 152 4.81 9.76 15.16
C ALA A 152 6.25 10.10 15.56
N LEU A 153 7.22 9.29 15.13
CA LEU A 153 8.65 9.51 15.39
C LEU A 153 9.16 10.79 14.74
N GLY A 154 8.79 11.04 13.48
CA GLY A 154 9.15 12.27 12.76
C GLY A 154 8.59 13.51 13.45
N THR A 155 7.34 13.44 13.91
CA THR A 155 6.70 14.53 14.68
C THR A 155 7.42 14.77 16.00
N GLY A 156 7.77 13.71 16.74
CA GLY A 156 8.53 13.81 17.99
C GLY A 156 9.91 14.44 17.80
N ARG A 157 10.66 14.02 16.77
CA ARG A 157 11.96 14.62 16.43
C ARG A 157 11.84 16.10 16.06
N CYS A 158 10.79 16.48 15.33
CA CYS A 158 10.55 17.88 15.03
C CYS A 158 10.30 18.72 16.28
N LEU A 159 9.67 18.15 17.31
CA LEU A 159 9.44 18.80 18.60
C LEU A 159 10.75 18.97 19.40
N GLU A 160 11.65 18.00 19.32
CA GLU A 160 12.98 18.06 19.97
C GLU A 160 13.90 19.09 19.28
N GLU A 161 13.83 19.18 17.95
CA GLU A 161 14.68 20.05 17.13
C GLU A 161 13.94 21.29 16.57
N LEU A 162 12.94 21.81 17.29
CA LEU A 162 12.07 22.91 16.84
C LEU A 162 12.82 24.12 16.26
N ARG A 163 14.00 24.45 16.81
CA ARG A 163 14.80 25.59 16.34
C ARG A 163 15.43 25.32 14.98
N THR A 164 15.93 24.10 14.77
CA THR A 164 16.58 23.66 13.52
C THR A 164 15.56 23.44 12.41
N LEU A 165 14.42 22.82 12.76
CA LEU A 165 13.37 22.43 11.81
C LEU A 165 12.24 23.46 11.70
N ARG A 166 12.41 24.66 12.28
CA ARG A 166 11.40 25.72 12.27
C ARG A 166 10.86 26.03 10.87
N ASN A 167 11.75 26.03 9.87
CA ASN A 167 11.41 26.33 8.48
C ASN A 167 10.63 25.20 7.78
N VAL A 168 10.68 23.98 8.33
CA VAL A 168 9.95 22.80 7.82
C VAL A 168 8.52 22.79 8.36
N LEU A 169 8.32 23.26 9.60
CA LEU A 169 7.04 23.26 10.31
C LEU A 169 6.12 24.41 9.91
N ILE A 170 6.72 25.54 9.54
CA ILE A 170 6.00 26.72 9.07
C ILE A 170 6.16 26.73 7.55
N GLY A 171 5.33 25.95 6.86
CA GLY A 171 5.10 26.19 5.43
C GLY A 171 4.63 27.63 5.25
N ALA A 172 5.18 28.32 4.25
CA ALA A 172 4.84 29.69 3.89
C ALA A 172 3.33 29.93 3.78
#